data_AF-A0A8J2Q1F4-F1
#
_entry.id   AF-A0A8J2Q1F4-F1
#
_cell.length_a   1.000
_cell.length_b   1.000
_cell.length_c   1.000
_cell.angle_alpha   90.00
_cell.angle_beta   90.00
_cell.angle_gamma   90.00
#
_symmetry.space_group_name_H-M   'P 1'
#
loop_
_entity.id
_entity.type
_entity.pdbx_description
1 polymer ?
#
loop_
_entity_poly.entity_id
_entity_poly.type
_entity_poly.pdbx_seq_one_letter_code
_entity_poly.pdbx_strand_id
1 'polypeptide(L)'
;MSTLNPVDLWKHSLLNSDASSMGSDVSTMPIFVPSPVISSFSGDANYLRKIFKAWPIKIEKKAVFWPAHATFIACGTTGIVIGIRVNSHTFLGDANHSYAESLRKCPRLTWLIALYSSALLYFGINENAVSRYLYSHGDLCDTCLILGNIATALLGGICFPMLSTPYLTAASAILQGDDVAISKLRKANNWLSYFFRWKVGVNACRGILVPMTLGLSAVSGASMYIRLWGRQRIMDTLSVEPGFVAEMD
;
A
#
# COMPACT_ATOMS: atom_id res chain seq x y z
N MET A 1 -17.15 -34.33 21.32
CA MET A 1 -17.22 -33.31 20.26
C MET A 1 -15.92 -33.39 19.48
N SER A 2 -15.96 -33.93 18.27
CA SER A 2 -14.77 -34.11 17.42
C SER A 2 -14.25 -32.75 16.96
N THR A 3 -13.05 -32.38 17.40
CA THR A 3 -12.32 -31.19 16.94
C THR A 3 -11.70 -31.49 15.59
N LEU A 4 -12.51 -31.43 14.52
CA LEU A 4 -12.02 -31.45 13.15
C LEU A 4 -11.01 -30.31 12.97
N ASN A 5 -9.82 -30.66 12.47
CA ASN A 5 -8.77 -29.70 12.16
C ASN A 5 -9.36 -28.69 11.15
N PRO A 6 -9.22 -27.36 11.37
CA PRO A 6 -9.72 -26.35 10.44
C PRO A 6 -9.19 -26.52 9.01
N VAL A 7 -8.05 -27.21 8.85
CA VAL A 7 -7.49 -27.61 7.56
C VAL A 7 -8.35 -28.66 6.86
N ASP A 8 -8.86 -29.67 7.56
CA ASP A 8 -9.70 -30.74 6.97
C ASP A 8 -11.06 -30.20 6.51
N LEU A 9 -11.61 -29.23 7.23
CA LEU A 9 -12.83 -28.51 6.84
C LEU A 9 -12.64 -27.68 5.56
N TRP A 10 -11.43 -27.14 5.36
CA TRP A 10 -11.08 -26.39 4.16
C TRP A 10 -10.83 -27.32 2.96
N LYS A 11 -10.20 -28.48 3.17
CA LYS A 11 -10.07 -29.55 2.15
C LYS A 11 -11.44 -29.95 1.57
N HIS A 12 -12.43 -30.17 2.44
CA HIS A 12 -13.80 -30.50 2.01
C HIS A 12 -14.51 -29.35 1.28
N SER A 13 -14.19 -28.09 1.61
CA SER A 13 -14.80 -26.93 0.96
C SER A 13 -14.31 -26.68 -0.47
N LEU A 14 -13.04 -27.02 -0.76
CA LEU A 14 -12.45 -26.91 -2.11
C LEU A 14 -12.96 -28.02 -3.03
N LEU A 15 -13.00 -29.26 -2.54
CA LEU A 15 -13.54 -30.40 -3.29
C LEU A 15 -15.02 -30.24 -3.67
N ASN A 16 -15.81 -29.55 -2.83
CA ASN A 16 -17.22 -29.32 -3.10
C ASN A 16 -17.50 -28.11 -4.02
N SER A 17 -16.53 -27.19 -4.22
CA SER A 17 -16.74 -26.08 -5.17
C SER A 17 -16.55 -26.48 -6.63
N ASP A 18 -15.77 -27.53 -6.89
CA ASP A 18 -15.55 -28.05 -8.25
C ASP A 18 -16.63 -29.07 -8.69
N ALA A 19 -17.46 -29.54 -7.75
CA ALA A 19 -18.51 -30.52 -8.03
C ALA A 19 -19.81 -29.92 -8.61
N SER A 20 -19.95 -28.59 -8.75
CA SER A 20 -21.19 -27.97 -9.22
C SER A 20 -21.23 -27.63 -10.72
N SER A 21 -20.38 -28.25 -11.54
CA SER A 21 -20.42 -28.08 -13.00
C SER A 21 -19.77 -29.26 -13.71
N MET A 22 -20.43 -30.41 -13.77
CA MET A 22 -20.22 -31.34 -14.88
C MET A 22 -21.44 -32.25 -15.05
N GLY A 23 -22.24 -31.90 -16.06
CA GLY A 23 -23.09 -32.86 -16.74
C GLY A 23 -22.24 -33.92 -17.44
N SER A 24 -22.83 -35.10 -17.56
CA SER A 24 -22.35 -36.35 -18.14
C SER A 24 -21.38 -36.20 -19.32
N ASP A 25 -20.29 -36.98 -19.32
CA ASP A 25 -20.15 -38.13 -20.22
C ASP A 25 -18.89 -38.97 -19.92
N VAL A 26 -19.04 -40.26 -20.22
CA VAL A 26 -18.19 -41.43 -19.91
C VAL A 26 -17.01 -41.55 -20.88
N SER A 27 -15.78 -41.89 -20.42
CA SER A 27 -14.85 -42.82 -21.10
C SER A 27 -13.53 -43.08 -20.33
N THR A 28 -13.35 -44.34 -19.90
CA THR A 28 -12.13 -45.20 -19.98
C THR A 28 -10.78 -44.79 -19.33
N MET A 29 -10.53 -45.34 -18.12
CA MET A 29 -9.34 -46.09 -17.57
C MET A 29 -7.86 -45.78 -17.99
N PRO A 30 -6.83 -46.18 -17.18
CA PRO A 30 -6.03 -45.26 -16.35
C PRO A 30 -4.49 -45.40 -16.50
N ILE A 31 -3.75 -44.77 -15.58
CA ILE A 31 -2.40 -45.12 -15.07
C ILE A 31 -1.19 -44.43 -15.76
N PHE A 32 -0.37 -43.81 -14.90
CA PHE A 32 0.98 -43.23 -15.09
C PHE A 32 1.07 -41.88 -15.81
N VAL A 33 0.76 -40.82 -15.07
CA VAL A 33 1.46 -39.54 -15.26
C VAL A 33 2.72 -39.60 -14.37
N PRO A 34 3.93 -39.44 -14.91
CA PRO A 34 5.14 -39.41 -14.08
C PRO A 34 5.03 -38.23 -13.13
N SER A 35 5.29 -38.45 -11.85
CA SER A 35 5.43 -37.36 -10.88
C SER A 35 6.28 -36.26 -11.49
N PRO A 36 5.82 -34.99 -11.53
CA PRO A 36 6.74 -33.92 -11.79
C PRO A 36 7.70 -33.92 -10.61
N VAL A 37 8.92 -34.42 -10.84
CA VAL A 37 10.07 -34.03 -10.05
C VAL A 37 10.15 -32.52 -10.25
N ILE A 38 9.58 -31.75 -9.33
CA ILE A 38 9.64 -30.28 -9.34
C ILE A 38 11.10 -29.92 -9.07
N SER A 39 11.85 -29.80 -10.15
CA SER A 39 13.19 -29.26 -10.17
C SER A 39 13.11 -27.76 -9.92
N SER A 40 13.54 -27.37 -8.71
CA SER A 40 13.75 -26.01 -8.22
C SER A 40 12.50 -25.16 -7.91
N PHE A 41 12.22 -25.04 -6.60
CA PHE A 41 11.31 -24.10 -5.92
C PHE A 41 11.76 -22.63 -6.06
N SER A 42 12.16 -22.20 -7.25
CA SER A 42 12.79 -20.92 -7.51
C SER A 42 11.80 -19.91 -8.11
N GLY A 43 11.17 -19.10 -7.25
CA GLY A 43 11.05 -17.67 -7.56
C GLY A 43 9.72 -17.08 -8.05
N ASP A 44 8.60 -17.80 -8.13
CA ASP A 44 7.35 -17.17 -8.63
C ASP A 44 6.51 -16.53 -7.50
N ALA A 45 6.66 -15.21 -7.32
CA ALA A 45 5.93 -14.44 -6.31
C ALA A 45 4.39 -14.53 -6.46
N ASN A 46 3.92 -14.88 -7.65
CA ASN A 46 2.50 -15.08 -7.91
C ASN A 46 1.96 -16.37 -7.27
N TYR A 47 2.80 -17.41 -7.18
CA TYR A 47 2.43 -18.70 -6.60
C TYR A 47 2.21 -18.58 -5.09
N LEU A 48 3.20 -18.04 -4.35
CA LEU A 48 3.06 -17.80 -2.90
C LEU A 48 1.87 -16.88 -2.59
N ARG A 49 1.62 -15.88 -3.42
CA ARG A 49 0.45 -15.00 -3.27
C ARG A 49 -0.87 -15.75 -3.44
N LYS A 50 -0.96 -16.73 -4.34
CA LYS A 50 -2.15 -17.59 -4.49
C LYS A 50 -2.36 -18.46 -3.24
N ILE A 51 -1.31 -19.09 -2.73
CA ILE A 51 -1.37 -19.88 -1.49
C ILE A 51 -1.88 -19.03 -0.33
N PHE A 52 -1.28 -17.85 -0.11
CA PHE A 52 -1.68 -16.98 1.00
C PHE A 52 -3.13 -16.48 0.85
N LYS A 53 -3.61 -16.28 -0.39
CA LYS A 53 -5.01 -15.94 -0.66
C LYS A 53 -5.95 -17.10 -0.36
N ALA A 54 -5.55 -18.34 -0.67
CA ALA A 54 -6.35 -19.53 -0.43
C ALA A 54 -6.32 -19.97 1.06
N TRP A 55 -5.38 -19.42 1.84
CA TRP A 55 -5.11 -19.86 3.22
C TRP A 55 -6.35 -19.98 4.13
N PRO A 56 -6.55 -21.12 4.82
CA PRO A 56 -7.73 -21.40 5.64
C PRO A 56 -7.80 -20.58 6.93
N ILE A 57 -6.65 -20.28 7.55
CA ILE A 57 -6.61 -19.58 8.84
C ILE A 57 -6.83 -18.09 8.60
N LYS A 58 -8.05 -17.61 8.88
CA LYS A 58 -8.49 -16.23 8.62
C LYS A 58 -7.58 -15.18 9.28
N ILE A 59 -7.03 -15.48 10.46
CA ILE A 59 -6.20 -14.54 11.23
C ILE A 59 -4.86 -14.31 10.53
N GLU A 60 -4.17 -15.37 10.15
CA GLU A 60 -2.88 -15.32 9.44
C GLU A 60 -3.03 -14.70 8.05
N LYS A 61 -4.09 -15.11 7.32
CA LYS A 61 -4.45 -14.50 6.04
C LYS A 61 -4.69 -12.99 6.18
N LYS A 62 -5.47 -12.56 7.18
CA LYS A 62 -5.70 -11.13 7.42
C LYS A 62 -4.39 -10.43 7.79
N ALA A 63 -3.53 -11.02 8.61
CA ALA A 63 -2.25 -10.43 9.01
C ALA A 63 -1.34 -10.13 7.80
N VAL A 64 -1.37 -10.95 6.74
CA VAL A 64 -0.56 -10.73 5.54
C VAL A 64 -1.09 -9.59 4.64
N PHE A 65 -2.41 -9.45 4.50
CA PHE A 65 -3.02 -8.53 3.52
C PHE A 65 -3.58 -7.23 4.11
N TRP A 66 -4.18 -7.25 5.32
CA TRP A 66 -4.84 -6.08 5.89
C TRP A 66 -3.90 -4.94 6.28
N PRO A 67 -2.73 -5.17 6.91
CA PRO A 67 -1.88 -4.07 7.36
C PRO A 67 -1.39 -3.15 6.23
N ALA A 68 -1.22 -3.70 5.02
CA ALA A 68 -0.88 -2.91 3.84
C ALA A 68 -1.93 -1.82 3.54
N HIS A 69 -3.22 -2.11 3.78
CA HIS A 69 -4.31 -1.14 3.63
C HIS A 69 -4.25 -0.05 4.70
N ALA A 70 -3.88 -0.41 5.93
CA ALA A 70 -3.71 0.59 7.00
C ALA A 70 -2.61 1.60 6.65
N THR A 71 -1.49 1.14 6.07
CA THR A 71 -0.42 2.02 5.60
C THR A 71 -0.87 2.87 4.41
N PHE A 72 -1.62 2.29 3.47
CA PHE A 72 -2.20 3.02 2.34
C PHE A 72 -3.13 4.16 2.80
N ILE A 73 -4.02 3.89 3.75
CA ILE A 73 -4.92 4.88 4.34
C ILE A 73 -4.10 5.96 5.08
N ALA A 74 -3.09 5.56 5.84
CA ALA A 74 -2.21 6.51 6.54
C ALA A 74 -1.45 7.43 5.56
N CYS A 75 -0.93 6.91 4.45
CA CYS A 75 -0.33 7.72 3.39
C CYS A 75 -1.34 8.70 2.80
N GLY A 76 -2.55 8.24 2.45
CA GLY A 76 -3.60 9.09 1.91
C GLY A 76 -4.02 10.22 2.86
N THR A 77 -4.24 9.90 4.13
CA THR A 77 -4.58 10.91 5.16
C THR A 77 -3.46 11.93 5.35
N THR A 78 -2.19 11.50 5.32
CA THR A 78 -1.03 12.39 5.38
C THR A 78 -1.00 13.33 4.17
N GLY A 79 -1.26 12.79 2.97
CA GLY A 79 -1.41 13.56 1.74
C GLY A 79 -2.52 14.60 1.80
N ILE A 80 -3.69 14.29 2.40
CA ILE A 80 -4.76 15.26 2.62
C ILE A 80 -4.28 16.40 3.52
N VAL A 81 -3.66 16.09 4.66
CA VAL A 81 -3.26 17.10 5.64
C VAL A 81 -2.20 18.04 5.06
N ILE A 82 -1.21 17.50 4.32
CA ILE A 82 -0.23 18.29 3.56
C ILE A 82 -0.96 19.14 2.51
N GLY A 83 -1.88 18.52 1.76
CA GLY A 83 -2.80 19.17 0.83
C GLY A 83 -3.42 20.43 1.39
N ILE A 84 -4.12 20.31 2.53
CA ILE A 84 -4.84 21.39 3.18
C ILE A 84 -3.88 22.51 3.63
N ARG A 85 -2.74 22.17 4.24
CA ARG A 85 -1.79 23.18 4.74
C ARG A 85 -1.11 23.98 3.64
N VAL A 86 -0.72 23.33 2.55
CA VAL A 86 -0.13 24.03 1.40
C VAL A 86 -1.18 24.93 0.75
N ASN A 87 -2.43 24.47 0.69
CA ASN A 87 -3.56 25.23 0.18
C ASN A 87 -3.83 26.48 1.05
N SER A 88 -3.89 26.32 2.37
CA SER A 88 -4.12 27.42 3.31
C SER A 88 -2.97 28.44 3.25
N HIS A 89 -1.72 27.98 3.21
CA HIS A 89 -0.55 28.86 3.07
C HIS A 89 -0.59 29.68 1.77
N THR A 90 -1.10 29.10 0.67
CA THR A 90 -1.12 29.76 -0.65
C THR A 90 -2.27 30.75 -0.79
N PHE A 91 -3.49 30.35 -0.41
CA PHE A 91 -4.69 31.18 -0.57
C PHE A 91 -4.96 32.11 0.61
N LEU A 92 -4.81 31.62 1.84
CA LEU A 92 -5.09 32.39 3.06
C LEU A 92 -3.85 33.11 3.60
N GLY A 93 -2.65 32.72 3.17
CA GLY A 93 -1.39 33.32 3.61
C GLY A 93 -0.86 32.80 4.95
N ASP A 94 -1.59 31.89 5.60
CA ASP A 94 -1.16 31.21 6.83
C ASP A 94 -1.38 29.68 6.73
N ALA A 95 -0.35 28.93 7.12
CA ALA A 95 -0.36 27.47 7.16
C ALA A 95 -1.07 26.89 8.40
N ASN A 96 -1.33 27.72 9.42
CA ASN A 96 -1.89 27.30 10.70
C ASN A 96 -3.39 27.58 10.86
N HIS A 97 -4.08 27.96 9.79
CA HIS A 97 -5.54 28.04 9.81
C HIS A 97 -6.18 26.70 10.19
N SER A 98 -7.32 26.77 10.87
CA SER A 98 -8.11 25.59 11.20
C SER A 98 -8.41 24.75 9.94
N TYR A 99 -8.29 23.42 10.05
CA TYR A 99 -8.51 22.52 8.92
C TYR A 99 -9.93 22.66 8.36
N ALA A 100 -10.94 22.84 9.21
CA ALA A 100 -12.33 23.02 8.78
C ALA A 100 -12.53 24.32 7.99
N GLU A 101 -11.89 25.40 8.42
CA GLU A 101 -11.95 26.68 7.74
C GLU A 101 -11.21 26.64 6.39
N SER A 102 -10.06 25.97 6.35
CA SER A 102 -9.30 25.74 5.13
C SER A 102 -10.08 24.89 4.12
N LEU A 103 -10.79 23.86 4.57
CA LEU A 103 -11.65 23.04 3.70
C LEU A 103 -12.84 23.81 3.13
N ARG A 104 -13.33 24.83 3.85
CA ARG A 104 -14.45 25.67 3.41
C ARG A 104 -14.01 26.75 2.44
N LYS A 105 -12.86 27.37 2.66
CA LYS A 105 -12.38 28.54 1.91
C LYS A 105 -11.47 28.20 0.72
N CYS A 106 -10.73 27.10 0.78
CA CYS A 106 -9.75 26.76 -0.25
C CYS A 106 -10.31 25.76 -1.29
N PRO A 107 -9.75 25.70 -2.51
CA PRO A 107 -10.17 24.76 -3.54
C PRO A 107 -10.09 23.30 -3.08
N ARG A 108 -11.17 22.55 -3.34
CA ARG A 108 -11.23 21.11 -3.01
C ARG A 108 -10.30 20.25 -3.86
N LEU A 109 -10.06 20.68 -5.10
CA LEU A 109 -9.29 19.95 -6.09
C LEU A 109 -7.87 19.62 -5.60
N THR A 110 -7.21 20.56 -4.92
CA THR A 110 -5.81 20.43 -4.49
C THR A 110 -5.59 19.29 -3.50
N TRP A 111 -6.39 19.20 -2.45
CA TRP A 111 -6.22 18.14 -1.44
C TRP A 111 -6.79 16.79 -1.89
N LEU A 112 -7.77 16.78 -2.81
CA LEU A 112 -8.25 15.54 -3.45
C LEU A 112 -7.16 14.94 -4.35
N ILE A 113 -6.50 15.75 -5.18
CA ILE A 113 -5.41 15.25 -6.02
C ILE A 113 -4.22 14.83 -5.14
N ALA A 114 -3.91 15.57 -4.07
CA ALA A 114 -2.86 15.18 -3.12
C ALA A 114 -3.15 13.81 -2.46
N LEU A 115 -4.40 13.54 -2.07
CA LEU A 115 -4.84 12.23 -1.58
C LEU A 115 -4.58 11.12 -2.61
N TYR A 116 -5.12 11.26 -3.82
CA TYR A 116 -5.02 10.23 -4.86
C TYR A 116 -3.58 9.97 -5.25
N SER A 117 -2.83 11.04 -5.48
CA SER A 117 -1.46 10.96 -5.97
C SER A 117 -0.51 10.37 -4.91
N SER A 118 -0.71 10.68 -3.63
CA SER A 118 0.01 10.05 -2.51
C SER A 118 -0.30 8.55 -2.39
N ALA A 119 -1.58 8.20 -2.43
CA ALA A 119 -2.05 6.84 -2.23
C ALA A 119 -1.63 5.92 -3.40
N LEU A 120 -1.79 6.39 -4.64
CA LEU A 120 -1.37 5.66 -5.84
C LEU A 120 0.14 5.49 -5.90
N LEU A 121 0.92 6.52 -5.53
CA LEU A 121 2.38 6.40 -5.51
C LEU A 121 2.84 5.39 -4.46
N TYR A 122 2.29 5.44 -3.25
CA TYR A 122 2.58 4.42 -2.24
C TYR A 122 2.21 3.02 -2.74
N PHE A 123 1.02 2.84 -3.32
CA PHE A 123 0.61 1.54 -3.86
C PHE A 123 1.57 1.03 -4.93
N GLY A 124 1.93 1.87 -5.91
CA GLY A 124 2.82 1.50 -7.00
C GLY A 124 4.23 1.15 -6.53
N ILE A 125 4.79 1.91 -5.59
CA ILE A 125 6.14 1.63 -5.07
C ILE A 125 6.11 0.41 -4.14
N ASN A 126 5.11 0.30 -3.25
CA ASN A 126 4.99 -0.83 -2.33
C ASN A 126 4.78 -2.16 -3.08
N GLU A 127 3.98 -2.19 -4.15
CA GLU A 127 3.78 -3.41 -4.92
C GLU A 127 5.08 -3.87 -5.62
N ASN A 128 5.86 -2.92 -6.16
CA ASN A 128 7.10 -3.21 -6.88
C ASN A 128 8.30 -3.51 -5.96
N ALA A 129 8.42 -2.80 -4.83
CA ALA A 129 9.61 -2.83 -3.97
C ALA A 129 9.44 -3.65 -2.69
N VAL A 130 8.22 -3.90 -2.22
CA VAL A 130 7.97 -4.61 -0.94
C VAL A 130 7.17 -5.88 -1.17
N SER A 131 6.02 -5.82 -1.86
CA SER A 131 5.18 -7.00 -2.11
C SER A 131 5.93 -8.05 -2.93
N ARG A 132 6.70 -7.65 -3.95
CA ARG A 132 7.47 -8.58 -4.79
C ARG A 132 8.44 -9.44 -3.97
N TYR A 133 9.14 -8.83 -3.02
CA TYR A 133 10.09 -9.54 -2.16
C TYR A 133 9.39 -10.33 -1.06
N LEU A 134 8.33 -9.78 -0.45
CA LEU A 134 7.55 -10.47 0.58
C LEU A 134 7.01 -11.82 0.09
N TYR A 135 6.58 -11.90 -1.17
CA TYR A 135 6.07 -13.12 -1.77
C TYR A 135 7.13 -13.92 -2.54
N SER A 136 8.41 -13.55 -2.51
CA SER A 136 9.46 -14.37 -3.12
C SER A 136 9.88 -15.54 -2.21
N HIS A 137 10.28 -16.65 -2.83
CA HIS A 137 10.97 -17.75 -2.15
C HIS A 137 12.46 -17.39 -2.00
N GLY A 138 12.95 -17.35 -0.76
CA GLY A 138 14.33 -17.03 -0.40
C GLY A 138 14.45 -16.56 1.05
N ASP A 139 15.69 -16.40 1.53
CA ASP A 139 15.97 -15.75 2.81
C ASP A 139 15.68 -14.25 2.67
N LEU A 140 14.78 -13.72 3.52
CA LEU A 140 14.44 -12.31 3.52
C LEU A 140 15.18 -11.59 4.64
N CYS A 141 15.71 -10.42 4.32
CA CYS A 141 16.13 -9.47 5.33
C CYS A 141 14.89 -8.74 5.88
N ASP A 142 14.35 -9.23 7.00
CA ASP A 142 13.16 -8.65 7.66
C ASP A 142 13.35 -7.16 7.97
N THR A 143 14.55 -6.78 8.44
CA THR A 143 14.90 -5.39 8.73
C THR A 143 14.91 -4.52 7.47
N CYS A 144 15.42 -5.05 6.36
CA CYS A 144 15.44 -4.36 5.07
C CYS A 144 14.02 -4.15 4.52
N LEU A 145 13.12 -5.10 4.75
CA LEU A 145 11.71 -5.03 4.33
C LEU A 145 10.91 -4.04 5.19
N ILE A 146 11.13 -4.02 6.50
CA ILE A 146 10.54 -3.03 7.40
C ILE A 146 11.02 -1.63 7.02
N LEU A 147 12.33 -1.45 6.86
CA LEU A 147 12.92 -0.17 6.48
C LEU A 147 12.47 0.26 5.08
N GLY A 148 12.40 -0.68 4.13
CA GLY A 148 11.86 -0.46 2.80
C GLY A 148 10.42 0.03 2.86
N ASN A 149 9.55 -0.62 3.63
CA ASN A 149 8.15 -0.19 3.78
C ASN A 149 8.01 1.17 4.45
N ILE A 150 8.86 1.50 5.43
CA ILE A 150 8.90 2.83 6.03
C ILE A 150 9.34 3.87 4.99
N ALA A 151 10.40 3.59 4.25
CA ALA A 151 10.92 4.49 3.22
C ALA A 151 9.89 4.74 2.11
N THR A 152 9.20 3.71 1.63
CA THR A 152 8.14 3.87 0.62
C THR A 152 6.94 4.65 1.17
N ALA A 153 6.55 4.44 2.42
CA ALA A 153 5.49 5.20 3.08
C ALA A 153 5.88 6.67 3.24
N LEU A 154 7.10 6.99 3.70
CA LEU A 154 7.57 8.37 3.82
C LEU A 154 7.69 9.07 2.45
N LEU A 155 8.18 8.36 1.44
CA LEU A 155 8.33 8.91 0.10
C LEU A 155 6.96 9.18 -0.55
N GLY A 156 6.02 8.25 -0.45
CA GLY A 156 4.68 8.38 -1.02
C GLY A 156 3.73 9.27 -0.21
N GLY A 157 3.80 9.20 1.12
CA GLY A 157 2.92 9.88 2.06
C GLY A 157 3.32 11.32 2.40
N ILE A 158 4.63 11.62 2.41
CA ILE A 158 5.16 12.92 2.85
C ILE A 158 5.92 13.62 1.73
N CYS A 159 7.01 13.02 1.24
CA CYS A 159 7.90 13.69 0.28
C CYS A 159 7.15 14.08 -0.99
N PHE A 160 6.41 13.13 -1.57
CA PHE A 160 5.73 13.38 -2.83
C PHE A 160 4.60 14.43 -2.70
N PRO A 161 3.70 14.38 -1.71
CA PRO A 161 2.72 15.46 -1.50
C PRO A 161 3.36 16.81 -1.22
N MET A 162 4.45 16.87 -0.44
CA MET A 162 5.15 18.14 -0.20
C MET A 162 5.76 18.74 -1.47
N LEU A 163 6.25 17.89 -2.38
CA LEU A 163 6.80 18.32 -3.67
C LEU A 163 5.70 18.69 -4.66
N SER A 164 4.67 17.86 -4.81
CA SER A 164 3.64 17.98 -5.85
C SER A 164 2.53 18.99 -5.52
N THR A 165 2.09 19.06 -4.26
CA THR A 165 0.96 19.90 -3.83
C THR A 165 1.17 21.39 -4.13
N PRO A 166 2.35 22.01 -3.95
CA PRO A 166 2.57 23.40 -4.30
C PRO A 166 2.33 23.71 -5.79
N TYR A 167 2.68 22.76 -6.68
CA TYR A 167 2.42 22.90 -8.12
C TYR A 167 0.94 22.71 -8.44
N LEU A 168 0.28 21.73 -7.82
CA LEU A 168 -1.17 21.53 -7.94
C LEU A 168 -1.95 22.75 -7.46
N THR A 169 -1.51 23.35 -6.37
CA THR A 169 -2.13 24.56 -5.80
C THR A 169 -1.97 25.74 -6.76
N ALA A 170 -0.79 25.91 -7.35
CA ALA A 170 -0.55 26.94 -8.36
C ALA A 170 -1.43 26.75 -9.60
N ALA A 171 -1.54 25.51 -10.11
CA ALA A 171 -2.43 25.19 -11.23
C ALA A 171 -3.91 25.46 -10.88
N SER A 172 -4.34 25.10 -9.66
CA SER A 172 -5.71 25.36 -9.19
C SER A 172 -6.02 26.86 -9.10
N ALA A 173 -5.07 27.67 -8.64
CA ALA A 173 -5.24 29.12 -8.55
C ALA A 173 -5.38 29.76 -9.94
N ILE A 174 -4.62 29.28 -10.92
CA ILE A 174 -4.74 29.74 -12.32
C ILE A 174 -6.11 29.36 -12.90
N LEU A 175 -6.55 28.11 -12.69
CA LEU A 175 -7.84 27.63 -13.20
C LEU A 175 -9.04 28.34 -12.56
N GLN A 176 -8.92 28.81 -11.32
CA GLN A 176 -9.98 29.53 -10.63
C GLN A 176 -10.00 31.04 -10.93
N GLY A 177 -8.98 31.58 -11.60
CA GLY A 177 -8.91 33.01 -11.89
C GLY A 177 -8.79 33.88 -10.65
N ASP A 178 -8.21 33.37 -9.56
CA ASP A 178 -8.05 34.15 -8.32
C ASP A 178 -6.89 35.14 -8.47
N ASP A 179 -7.20 36.39 -8.80
CA ASP A 179 -6.22 37.47 -9.05
C ASP A 179 -5.29 37.74 -7.85
N VAL A 180 -5.74 37.47 -6.61
CA VAL A 180 -4.94 37.67 -5.39
C VAL A 180 -3.90 36.55 -5.24
N ALA A 181 -4.28 35.31 -5.51
CA ALA A 181 -3.34 34.19 -5.56
C ALA A 181 -2.42 34.32 -6.79
N ILE A 182 -2.98 34.63 -7.96
CA ILE A 182 -2.25 34.77 -9.24
C ILE A 182 -1.22 35.89 -9.17
N SER A 183 -1.52 37.04 -8.56
CA SER A 183 -0.53 38.13 -8.41
C SER A 183 0.67 37.72 -7.53
N LYS A 184 0.43 36.96 -6.45
CA LYS A 184 1.52 36.34 -5.65
C LYS A 184 2.30 35.31 -6.44
N LEU A 185 1.64 34.54 -7.32
CA LEU A 185 2.27 33.54 -8.19
C LEU A 185 3.09 34.19 -9.32
N ARG A 186 2.62 35.30 -9.88
CA ARG A 186 3.19 36.02 -11.04
C ARG A 186 4.38 36.91 -10.67
N LYS A 187 4.45 37.38 -9.41
CA LYS A 187 5.64 38.09 -8.88
C LYS A 187 6.91 37.22 -8.95
N ALA A 188 6.75 35.90 -9.02
CA ALA A 188 7.80 34.92 -9.26
C ALA A 188 7.95 34.62 -10.77
N ASN A 189 8.39 35.61 -11.56
CA ASN A 189 8.36 35.56 -13.03
C ASN A 189 9.51 34.76 -13.67
N ASN A 190 10.31 34.02 -12.88
CA ASN A 190 11.44 33.23 -13.37
C ASN A 190 11.11 31.74 -13.33
N TRP A 191 11.43 30.99 -14.40
CA TRP A 191 11.27 29.53 -14.43
C TRP A 191 11.96 28.82 -13.25
N LEU A 192 13.10 29.38 -12.82
CA LEU A 192 13.82 28.95 -11.60
C LEU A 192 12.99 29.09 -10.32
N SER A 193 12.24 30.19 -10.20
CA SER A 193 11.37 30.43 -9.03
C SER A 193 10.14 29.52 -9.01
N TYR A 194 9.69 29.06 -10.19
CA TYR A 194 8.68 28.01 -10.29
C TYR A 194 9.25 26.66 -9.82
N PHE A 195 10.47 26.30 -10.23
CA PHE A 195 11.14 25.07 -9.77
C PHE A 195 11.37 25.05 -8.24
N PHE A 196 11.64 26.19 -7.60
CA PHE A 196 11.82 26.26 -6.14
C PHE A 196 10.50 26.30 -5.34
N ARG A 197 9.33 26.11 -5.97
CA ARG A 197 8.03 26.12 -5.27
C ARG A 197 7.86 25.01 -4.26
N TRP A 198 8.59 23.91 -4.38
CA TRP A 198 8.59 22.87 -3.36
C TRP A 198 9.00 23.40 -1.97
N LYS A 199 9.78 24.48 -1.89
CA LYS A 199 10.10 25.17 -0.62
C LYS A 199 8.86 25.71 0.09
N VAL A 200 7.84 26.13 -0.66
CA VAL A 200 6.55 26.56 -0.09
C VAL A 200 5.87 25.39 0.61
N GLY A 201 5.89 24.21 -0.01
CA GLY A 201 5.38 22.98 0.59
C GLY A 201 6.09 22.61 1.88
N VAL A 202 7.43 22.68 1.86
CA VAL A 202 8.27 22.39 3.03
C VAL A 202 8.02 23.39 4.16
N ASN A 203 7.96 24.67 3.86
CA ASN A 203 7.77 25.70 4.87
C ASN A 203 6.37 25.62 5.51
N ALA A 204 5.33 25.37 4.70
CA ALA A 204 3.96 25.18 5.19
C ALA A 204 3.80 23.96 6.11
N CYS A 205 4.59 22.91 5.88
CA CYS A 205 4.49 21.67 6.65
C CYS A 205 5.54 21.55 7.78
N ARG A 206 6.43 22.53 7.96
CA ARG A 206 7.57 22.44 8.91
C ARG A 206 7.13 22.09 10.34
N GLY A 207 6.02 22.65 10.80
CA GLY A 207 5.50 22.42 12.17
C GLY A 207 4.89 21.05 12.41
N ILE A 208 4.48 20.33 11.35
CA ILE A 208 3.81 19.02 11.44
C ILE A 208 4.67 17.87 10.89
N LEU A 209 5.82 18.19 10.30
CA LEU A 209 6.67 17.21 9.63
C LEU A 209 7.15 16.12 10.60
N VAL A 210 7.59 16.49 11.79
CA VAL A 210 8.09 15.55 12.81
C VAL A 210 7.00 14.59 13.28
N PRO A 211 5.83 15.04 13.78
CA PRO A 211 4.80 14.13 14.24
C PRO A 211 4.24 13.25 13.12
N MET A 212 4.14 13.76 11.89
CA MET A 212 3.73 12.95 10.74
C MET A 212 4.76 11.87 10.38
N THR A 213 6.05 12.23 10.36
CA THR A 213 7.12 11.28 10.06
C THR A 213 7.13 10.16 11.08
N LEU A 214 7.02 10.49 12.38
CA LEU A 214 6.96 9.49 13.45
C LEU A 214 5.72 8.62 13.35
N GLY A 215 4.54 9.23 13.17
CA GLY A 215 3.28 8.51 13.06
C GLY A 215 3.24 7.57 11.86
N LEU A 216 3.66 8.06 10.69
CA LEU A 216 3.67 7.26 9.48
C LEU A 216 4.70 6.12 9.55
N SER A 217 5.89 6.39 10.09
CA SER A 217 6.93 5.36 10.30
C SER A 217 6.45 4.28 11.27
N ALA A 218 5.77 4.66 12.36
CA ALA A 218 5.22 3.71 13.32
C ALA A 218 4.14 2.83 12.68
N VAL A 219 3.20 3.43 11.93
CA VAL A 219 2.12 2.69 11.25
C VAL A 219 2.69 1.75 10.17
N SER A 220 3.61 2.23 9.34
CA SER A 220 4.22 1.42 8.28
C SER A 220 5.13 0.32 8.85
N GLY A 221 5.87 0.60 9.92
CA GLY A 221 6.72 -0.37 10.60
C GLY A 221 5.90 -1.48 11.26
N ALA A 222 4.91 -1.11 12.08
CA ALA A 222 4.00 -2.07 12.72
C ALA A 222 3.21 -2.89 11.69
N SER A 223 2.76 -2.23 10.62
CA SER A 223 2.10 -2.90 9.50
C SER A 223 2.98 -3.99 8.87
N MET A 224 4.24 -3.64 8.56
CA MET A 224 5.15 -4.60 7.95
C MET A 224 5.54 -5.73 8.89
N TYR A 225 5.73 -5.44 10.17
CA TYR A 225 5.98 -6.45 11.19
C TYR A 225 4.85 -7.49 11.27
N ILE A 226 3.57 -7.05 11.28
CA ILE A 226 2.42 -7.96 11.29
C ILE A 226 2.37 -8.81 10.02
N ARG A 227 2.73 -8.25 8.86
CA ARG A 227 2.80 -8.99 7.59
C ARG A 227 3.88 -10.06 7.60
N LEU A 228 5.06 -9.74 8.13
CA LEU A 228 6.17 -10.68 8.27
C LEU A 228 5.80 -11.81 9.25
N TRP A 229 5.19 -11.47 10.39
CA TRP A 229 4.69 -12.46 11.34
C TRP A 229 3.67 -13.42 10.70
N GLY A 230 2.71 -12.89 9.94
CA GLY A 230 1.72 -13.71 9.23
C GLY A 230 2.36 -14.61 8.17
N ARG A 231 3.33 -14.09 7.42
CA ARG A 231 4.10 -14.88 6.44
C ARG A 231 4.87 -16.01 7.13
N GLN A 232 5.60 -15.70 8.21
CA GLN A 232 6.41 -16.69 8.92
C GLN A 232 5.55 -17.85 9.43
N ARG A 233 4.39 -17.56 10.03
CA ARG A 233 3.45 -18.60 10.48
C ARG A 233 2.96 -19.51 9.36
N ILE A 234 2.64 -18.94 8.20
CA ILE A 234 2.20 -19.72 7.04
C ILE A 234 3.35 -20.59 6.51
N MET A 235 4.56 -20.02 6.40
CA MET A 235 5.73 -20.75 5.91
C MET A 235 6.18 -21.86 6.86
N ASP A 236 6.15 -21.63 8.17
CA ASP A 236 6.46 -22.65 9.19
C ASP A 236 5.48 -23.82 9.09
N THR A 237 4.18 -23.53 8.96
CA THR A 237 3.14 -24.56 8.77
C THR A 237 3.36 -25.36 7.50
N LEU A 238 3.70 -24.70 6.39
CA LEU A 238 4.03 -25.35 5.11
C LEU A 238 5.24 -26.27 5.21
N SER A 239 6.22 -25.95 6.06
CA SER A 239 7.45 -26.74 6.21
C SER A 239 7.31 -28.01 7.06
N VAL A 240 6.30 -28.06 7.95
CA VAL A 240 6.11 -29.17 8.89
C VAL A 240 5.25 -30.29 8.31
N GLU A 241 4.34 -29.98 7.37
CA GLU A 241 3.46 -30.97 6.72
C GLU A 241 3.76 -31.11 5.22
N PRO A 242 4.70 -31.97 4.80
CA PRO A 242 4.99 -32.20 3.38
C PRO A 242 3.78 -32.80 2.62
N GLY A 243 2.88 -33.52 3.31
CA GLY A 243 1.60 -33.98 2.74
C GLY A 243 0.63 -32.85 2.39
N PHE A 244 0.76 -31.67 3.03
CA PHE A 244 -0.02 -30.48 2.72
C PHE A 244 0.44 -29.82 1.40
N VAL A 245 1.70 -30.00 1.00
CA VAL A 245 2.27 -29.47 -0.26
C VAL A 245 2.01 -30.40 -1.44
N ALA A 246 2.04 -31.72 -1.24
CA ALA A 246 1.77 -32.71 -2.28
C ALA A 246 0.28 -32.79 -2.71
N GLU A 247 -0.64 -32.23 -1.92
CA GLU A 247 -2.09 -32.18 -2.19
C GLU A 247 -2.55 -30.80 -2.73
N MET A 248 -1.63 -29.86 -2.96
CA MET A 248 -1.90 -28.53 -3.56
C MET A 248 -1.67 -28.48 -5.08
N ASP A 249 -1.20 -29.59 -5.67
CA ASP A 249 -1.10 -29.80 -7.12
C ASP A 249 -2.40 -30.40 -7.69
#